data_AF-A6I3Q4-F1
#
_entry.id   AF-A6I3Q4-F1
#
_cell.length_a   1.000
_cell.length_b   1.000
_cell.length_c   1.000
_cell.angle_alpha   90.00
_cell.angle_beta   90.00
_cell.angle_gamma   90.00
#
_symmetry.space_group_name_H-M   'P 1'
#
loop_
_entity.id
_entity.type
_entity.pdbx_description
1 polymer ?
#
loop_
_entity_poly.entity_id
_entity_poly.type
_entity_poly.pdbx_seq_one_letter_code
_entity_poly.pdbx_strand_id
1 'polypeptide(L)'
;MGDSNIVAVGAGFCDGLCCGDNTKAAVIRLGLMEMIAFAKIFCKGQVSTATFLESCGVADLITTCYGGRNRKVAEAFARTGKTIEELEKELLNGQKLQGPQTSAEVYRILKQKGLLDK
;
A
#
# COMPACT_ATOMS: atom_id res chain seq x y z
N MET A 1 9.60 -1.34 -5.48
CA MET A 1 8.79 -2.28 -4.70
C MET A 1 7.34 -1.89 -4.90
N GLY A 2 6.47 -2.78 -5.40
CA GLY A 2 5.05 -2.45 -5.60
C GLY A 2 4.26 -2.35 -4.28
N ASP A 3 4.80 -2.92 -3.20
CA ASP A 3 4.11 -3.09 -1.93
C ASP A 3 3.82 -1.77 -1.20
N SER A 4 4.64 -0.72 -1.41
CA SER A 4 4.39 0.61 -0.85
C SER A 4 3.07 1.22 -1.35
N ASN A 5 2.64 0.85 -2.56
CA ASN A 5 1.36 1.28 -3.11
C ASN A 5 0.16 0.62 -2.40
N ILE A 6 0.30 -0.62 -1.92
CA ILE A 6 -0.75 -1.31 -1.14
C ILE A 6 -0.95 -0.58 0.19
N VAL A 7 0.15 -0.30 0.90
CA VAL A 7 0.10 0.41 2.18
C VAL A 7 -0.47 1.83 2.00
N ALA A 8 -0.13 2.51 0.90
CA ALA A 8 -0.67 3.83 0.60
C ALA A 8 -2.19 3.85 0.37
N VAL A 9 -2.77 2.76 -0.15
CA VAL A 9 -4.24 2.61 -0.21
C VAL A 9 -4.82 2.57 1.21
N GLY A 10 -4.24 1.76 2.10
CA GLY A 10 -4.66 1.71 3.52
C GLY A 10 -4.52 3.05 4.25
N ALA A 11 -3.43 3.78 3.99
CA ALA A 11 -3.23 5.13 4.52
C ALA A 11 -4.30 6.12 4.00
N GLY A 12 -4.67 6.03 2.73
CA GLY A 12 -5.75 6.84 2.16
C GLY A 12 -7.12 6.51 2.76
N PHE A 13 -7.41 5.25 3.09
CA PHE A 13 -8.63 4.91 3.83
C PHE A 13 -8.65 5.56 5.22
N CYS A 14 -7.52 5.59 5.93
CA CYS A 14 -7.43 6.30 7.22
C CYS A 14 -7.75 7.79 7.08
N ASP A 15 -7.30 8.42 5.99
CA ASP A 15 -7.62 9.82 5.68
C ASP A 15 -9.11 10.01 5.40
N GLY A 16 -9.70 9.13 4.59
CA GLY A 16 -11.11 9.22 4.22
C GLY A 16 -12.06 8.97 5.38
N LEU A 17 -11.67 8.10 6.32
CA LEU A 17 -12.40 7.78 7.55
C LEU A 17 -12.09 8.72 8.72
N CYS A 18 -11.24 9.73 8.52
CA CYS A 18 -10.85 10.71 9.55
C CYS A 18 -10.21 10.09 10.82
N CYS A 19 -9.44 9.00 10.67
CA CYS A 19 -8.83 8.27 11.79
C CYS A 19 -7.64 9.00 12.47
N GLY A 20 -7.17 10.11 11.91
CA GLY A 20 -6.04 10.90 12.40
C GLY A 20 -4.66 10.29 12.15
N ASP A 21 -3.62 11.08 12.47
CA ASP A 21 -2.23 10.75 12.11
C ASP A 21 -1.67 9.54 12.86
N ASN A 22 -2.09 9.29 14.10
CA ASN A 22 -1.64 8.12 14.86
C ASN A 22 -2.07 6.80 14.22
N THR A 23 -3.32 6.74 13.73
CA THR A 23 -3.84 5.56 13.04
C THR A 23 -3.12 5.35 11.72
N LYS A 24 -2.90 6.44 10.96
CA LYS A 24 -2.12 6.38 9.71
C LYS A 24 -0.67 5.92 9.97
N ALA A 25 -0.02 6.43 11.01
CA ALA A 25 1.33 6.02 11.39
C ALA A 25 1.38 4.53 11.76
N ALA A 26 0.36 4.01 12.46
CA ALA A 26 0.25 2.58 12.75
C ALA A 26 0.11 1.75 11.47
N VAL A 27 -0.72 2.17 10.51
CA VAL A 27 -0.85 1.50 9.20
C VAL A 27 0.47 1.49 8.43
N ILE A 28 1.17 2.61 8.37
CA ILE A 28 2.49 2.70 7.72
C ILE A 28 3.49 1.76 8.39
N ARG A 29 3.52 1.74 9.73
CA ARG A 29 4.44 0.88 10.51
C ARG A 29 4.16 -0.60 10.25
N LEU A 30 2.91 -1.02 10.32
CA LEU A 30 2.51 -2.41 10.09
C LEU A 30 2.76 -2.82 8.64
N GLY A 31 2.40 -1.96 7.68
CA GLY A 31 2.69 -2.18 6.27
C GLY A 31 4.18 -2.36 5.98
N LEU A 32 5.06 -1.58 6.62
CA LEU A 32 6.51 -1.77 6.50
C LEU A 32 6.96 -3.14 7.04
N MET A 33 6.37 -3.59 8.16
CA MET A 33 6.68 -4.92 8.71
C MET A 33 6.23 -6.04 7.78
N GLU A 34 5.05 -5.90 7.17
CA GLU A 34 4.54 -6.84 6.18
C GLU A 34 5.40 -6.87 4.91
N MET A 35 5.87 -5.72 4.42
CA MET A 35 6.81 -5.63 3.30
C MET A 35 8.11 -6.39 3.60
N ILE A 36 8.67 -6.22 4.80
CA ILE A 36 9.88 -6.93 5.24
C ILE A 36 9.61 -8.44 5.30
N ALA A 37 8.47 -8.85 5.87
CA ALA A 37 8.10 -10.26 6.00
C ALA A 37 7.88 -10.91 4.63
N PHE A 38 7.14 -10.24 3.74
CA PHE A 38 6.90 -10.68 2.37
C PHE A 38 8.22 -10.86 1.62
N ALA A 39 9.11 -9.86 1.64
CA ALA A 39 10.39 -9.97 0.97
C ALA A 39 11.24 -11.13 1.52
N LYS A 40 11.30 -11.32 2.85
CA LYS A 40 12.03 -12.45 3.46
C LYS A 40 11.50 -13.82 3.05
N ILE A 41 10.20 -13.94 2.77
CA ILE A 41 9.58 -15.20 2.36
C ILE A 41 9.76 -15.44 0.85
N PHE A 42 9.65 -14.40 0.03
CA PHE A 42 9.47 -14.53 -1.42
C PHE A 42 10.69 -14.13 -2.27
N CYS A 43 11.58 -13.26 -1.78
CA CYS A 43 12.78 -12.89 -2.52
C CYS A 43 13.83 -13.98 -2.43
N LYS A 44 14.46 -14.30 -3.58
CA LYS A 44 15.62 -15.19 -3.63
C LYS A 44 16.85 -14.44 -3.16
N GLY A 45 17.51 -14.93 -2.11
CA GLY A 45 18.75 -14.35 -1.56
C GLY A 45 18.57 -13.80 -0.14
N GLN A 46 19.64 -13.24 0.42
CA GLN A 46 19.59 -12.62 1.74
C GLN A 46 18.88 -11.27 1.66
N VAL A 47 17.73 -11.17 2.31
CA VAL A 47 17.00 -9.91 2.49
C VAL A 47 17.45 -9.27 3.79
N SER A 48 18.24 -8.20 3.69
CA SER A 48 18.63 -7.40 4.85
C SER A 48 17.48 -6.49 5.26
N THR A 49 17.17 -6.44 6.56
CA THR A 49 16.18 -5.49 7.09
C THR A 49 16.67 -4.04 6.97
N ALA A 50 18.00 -3.82 6.94
CA ALA A 50 18.56 -2.50 6.74
C ALA A 50 18.18 -1.89 5.38
N THR A 51 17.97 -2.71 4.34
CA THR A 51 17.53 -2.23 3.02
C THR A 51 16.18 -1.51 3.08
N PHE A 52 15.31 -1.85 4.03
CA PHE A 52 14.02 -1.19 4.21
C PHE A 52 14.13 0.16 4.93
N LEU A 53 15.27 0.46 5.54
CA LEU A 53 15.58 1.77 6.13
C LEU A 53 16.18 2.74 5.10
N GLU A 54 16.57 2.23 3.93
CA GLU A 54 17.04 3.05 2.82
C GLU A 54 15.90 3.79 2.12
N SER A 55 16.25 4.71 1.22
CA SER A 55 15.29 5.55 0.49
C SER A 55 14.21 4.75 -0.25
N CYS A 56 14.58 3.61 -0.84
CA CYS A 56 13.64 2.73 -1.56
C CYS A 56 12.67 1.96 -0.66
N GLY A 57 12.87 1.98 0.67
CA GLY A 57 11.99 1.39 1.66
C GLY A 57 11.16 2.45 2.37
N VAL A 58 11.62 2.90 3.54
CA VAL A 58 10.85 3.76 4.44
C VAL A 58 10.55 5.14 3.85
N ALA A 59 11.48 5.76 3.11
CA ALA A 59 11.25 7.10 2.57
C ALA A 59 10.22 7.08 1.43
N ASP A 60 10.35 6.14 0.49
CA ASP A 60 9.39 5.89 -0.58
C ASP A 60 7.99 5.54 -0.02
N LEU A 61 7.94 4.72 1.03
CA LEU A 61 6.70 4.35 1.70
C LEU A 61 6.00 5.57 2.31
N ILE A 62 6.74 6.39 3.07
CA ILE A 62 6.18 7.60 3.70
C ILE A 62 5.68 8.56 2.63
N THR A 63 6.50 8.92 1.63
CA THR A 63 6.08 9.88 0.60
C THR A 63 4.85 9.40 -0.17
N THR A 64 4.78 8.09 -0.47
CA THR A 64 3.63 7.50 -1.15
C THR A 64 2.37 7.52 -0.26
N CYS A 65 2.50 7.27 1.05
CA CYS A 65 1.37 7.27 1.99
C CYS A 65 0.85 8.68 2.35
N TYR A 66 1.63 9.74 2.13
CA TYR A 66 1.19 11.13 2.37
C TYR A 66 0.83 11.88 1.09
N GLY A 67 1.47 11.59 -0.05
CA GLY A 67 1.31 12.35 -1.30
C GLY A 67 0.96 11.53 -2.54
N GLY A 68 0.95 10.20 -2.45
CA GLY A 68 0.79 9.33 -3.62
C GLY A 68 -0.62 9.31 -4.22
N ARG A 69 -0.70 8.95 -5.51
CA ARG A 69 -1.97 8.74 -6.24
C ARG A 69 -2.86 7.69 -5.57
N ASN A 70 -2.24 6.62 -5.05
CA ASN A 70 -2.94 5.55 -4.32
C ASN A 70 -3.64 6.09 -3.06
N ARG A 71 -2.94 6.90 -2.26
CA ARG A 71 -3.53 7.57 -1.09
C ARG A 71 -4.70 8.48 -1.48
N LYS A 72 -4.50 9.35 -2.48
CA LYS A 72 -5.52 10.31 -2.94
C LYS A 72 -6.82 9.62 -3.39
N VAL A 73 -6.71 8.56 -4.18
CA VAL A 73 -7.90 7.86 -4.68
C VAL A 73 -8.54 7.01 -3.59
N ALA A 74 -7.76 6.34 -2.74
CA ALA A 74 -8.30 5.58 -1.62
C ALA A 74 -9.05 6.47 -0.60
N GLU A 75 -8.54 7.68 -0.35
CA GLU A 75 -9.26 8.69 0.45
C GLU A 75 -10.61 9.03 -0.18
N ALA A 76 -10.62 9.37 -1.48
CA ALA A 76 -11.85 9.73 -2.18
C ALA A 76 -12.85 8.56 -2.22
N PHE A 77 -12.35 7.34 -2.38
CA PHE A 77 -13.15 6.11 -2.32
C PHE A 77 -13.85 5.98 -0.96
N ALA A 78 -13.10 6.09 0.13
CA ALA A 78 -13.65 5.99 1.48
C ALA A 78 -14.66 7.12 1.81
N ARG A 79 -14.47 8.32 1.25
CA ARG A 79 -15.38 9.46 1.46
C ARG A 79 -16.66 9.40 0.63
N THR A 80 -16.58 8.92 -0.61
CA THR A 80 -17.65 9.08 -1.61
C THR A 80 -18.38 7.80 -1.97
N GLY A 81 -17.76 6.63 -1.73
CA GLY A 81 -18.29 5.33 -2.17
C GLY A 81 -18.29 5.11 -3.68
N LYS A 82 -17.71 6.03 -4.48
CA LYS A 82 -17.51 5.85 -5.92
C LYS A 82 -16.58 4.67 -6.21
N THR A 83 -16.70 4.10 -7.40
CA THR A 83 -15.78 3.05 -7.86
C THR A 83 -14.37 3.60 -8.09
N ILE A 84 -13.37 2.72 -8.04
CA ILE A 84 -11.98 3.09 -8.33
C ILE A 84 -11.86 3.58 -9.78
N GLU A 85 -12.56 2.97 -10.75
CA GLU A 85 -12.54 3.40 -12.14
C GLU A 85 -13.08 4.82 -12.36
N GLU A 86 -14.13 5.21 -11.63
CA GLU A 86 -14.65 6.58 -11.67
C GLU A 86 -13.62 7.56 -11.11
N LEU A 87 -13.03 7.24 -9.96
CA LEU A 87 -12.05 8.10 -9.30
C LEU A 87 -10.74 8.22 -10.08
N GLU A 88 -10.31 7.18 -10.80
CA GLU A 88 -9.16 7.25 -11.72
C GLU A 88 -9.39 8.26 -12.85
N LYS A 89 -10.60 8.27 -13.43
CA LYS A 89 -10.96 9.23 -14.48
C LYS A 89 -11.02 10.64 -13.94
N GLU A 90 -11.65 10.83 -12.78
CA GLU A 90 -11.87 12.15 -12.17
C GLU A 90 -10.60 12.76 -11.58
N LEU A 91 -9.77 11.96 -10.89
CA LEU A 91 -8.68 12.49 -10.06
C LEU A 91 -7.29 12.31 -10.67
N LEU A 92 -7.15 11.38 -11.62
CA LEU A 92 -5.87 11.00 -12.23
C LEU A 92 -5.85 11.16 -13.75
N ASN A 93 -6.86 11.79 -14.34
CA ASN A 93 -7.00 11.98 -15.79
C ASN A 93 -6.86 10.67 -16.58
N GLY A 94 -7.40 9.57 -16.04
CA GLY A 94 -7.39 8.25 -16.67
C GLY A 94 -6.13 7.41 -16.42
N GLN A 95 -5.17 7.88 -15.61
CA GLN A 95 -4.05 7.03 -15.18
C GLN A 95 -4.54 5.94 -14.21
N LYS A 96 -3.96 4.75 -14.34
CA LYS A 96 -4.31 3.57 -13.54
C LYS A 96 -3.59 3.51 -12.21
N LEU A 97 -4.30 3.07 -11.17
CA LEU A 97 -3.74 2.77 -9.86
C LEU A 97 -3.10 1.40 -9.83
N GLN A 98 -1.90 1.36 -9.27
CA GLN A 98 -1.15 0.11 -9.11
C GLN A 98 -1.47 -0.60 -7.79
N GLY A 99 -1.89 0.12 -6.75
CA GLY A 99 -2.12 -0.47 -5.42
C GLY A 99 -3.15 -1.61 -5.42
N PRO A 100 -4.38 -1.40 -5.92
CA PRO A 100 -5.40 -2.45 -5.97
C PRO A 100 -4.99 -3.66 -6.82
N GLN A 101 -4.31 -3.43 -7.94
CA GLN A 101 -3.78 -4.51 -8.79
C GLN A 101 -2.74 -5.32 -8.01
N THR A 102 -1.70 -4.64 -7.51
CA THR A 102 -0.60 -5.27 -6.74
C THR A 102 -1.15 -6.07 -5.55
N SER A 103 -2.16 -5.56 -4.86
CA SER A 103 -2.83 -6.27 -3.77
C SER A 103 -3.47 -7.58 -4.23
N ALA A 104 -4.10 -7.61 -5.41
CA ALA A 104 -4.68 -8.82 -5.98
C ALA A 104 -3.60 -9.85 -6.38
N GLU A 105 -2.46 -9.39 -6.92
CA GLU A 105 -1.32 -10.28 -7.19
C GLU A 105 -0.72 -10.86 -5.90
N VAL A 106 -0.49 -10.03 -4.87
CA VAL A 106 0.02 -10.48 -3.57
C VAL A 106 -0.93 -11.50 -2.96
N TYR A 107 -2.24 -11.24 -2.96
CA TYR A 107 -3.25 -12.20 -2.49
C TYR A 107 -3.18 -13.55 -3.23
N ARG A 108 -3.04 -13.51 -4.56
CA ARG A 108 -2.89 -14.74 -5.37
C ARG A 108 -1.65 -15.54 -4.98
N ILE A 109 -0.53 -14.87 -4.74
CA ILE A 109 0.73 -15.49 -4.31
C ILE A 109 0.57 -16.13 -2.92
N LEU A 110 0.01 -15.39 -1.96
CA LEU A 110 -0.22 -15.88 -0.60
C LEU A 110 -1.16 -17.09 -0.59
N LYS A 111 -2.23 -17.04 -1.38
CA LYS A 111 -3.17 -18.16 -1.56
C LYS A 111 -2.49 -19.41 -2.11
N GLN A 112 -1.63 -19.26 -3.12
CA GLN A 112 -0.88 -20.38 -3.70
C GLN A 112 0.13 -21.01 -2.73
N LYS A 113 0.63 -20.25 -1.76
CA LYS A 113 1.55 -20.74 -0.73
C LYS A 113 0.87 -21.18 0.57
N GLY A 114 -0.45 -21.04 0.68
CA GLY A 114 -1.18 -21.37 1.91
C GLY A 114 -0.82 -20.44 3.08
N LEU A 115 -0.57 -19.15 2.82
CA LEU A 115 -0.15 -18.15 3.80
C LEU A 115 -1.21 -17.06 4.02
N LEU A 116 -2.48 -17.34 3.78
CA LEU A 116 -3.56 -16.35 3.96
C LEU A 116 -3.89 -16.05 5.43
N ASP A 117 -3.64 -17.01 6.33
CA ASP A 117 -4.02 -16.93 7.74
C ASP A 117 -2.84 -16.60 8.67
N LYS A 118 -1.72 -16.13 8.12
CA LYS A 118 -0.51 -15.78 8.89
C LYS A 118 -0.48 -14.33 9.32
#